data_AF-A0A814VBY4-F1
#
_entry.id   AF-A0A814VBY4-F1
#
_cell.length_a   1.000
_cell.length_b   1.000
_cell.length_c   1.000
_cell.angle_alpha   90.00
_cell.angle_beta   90.00
_cell.angle_gamma   90.00
#
_symmetry.space_group_name_H-M   'P 1'
#
loop_
_entity.id
_entity.type
_entity.pdbx_description
1 polymer ?
#
loop_
_entity_poly.entity_id
_entity_poly.type
_entity_poly.pdbx_seq_one_letter_code
_entity_poly.pdbx_strand_id
1 'polypeptide(L)'
;MSSSLISDGILNFAIQYSTYTGCITFSFGVIASYINNILIYLFGFCCFFGTIKFVRLCRYSQRLSLFIVTIQNARNELISFSLMFSIVYMAFVCLFYLLFVSKLESCSSLLASAQMLFEMTLMKFNAYEISGAAAFLGPFCFSLFIFIVVFICMSMFLTIIADNFRCARKNINNDKQEIFPFMLERFQHWIGWTKATEEDDYEARDVVMRSEYFHPIERFPERIDELLDVINRIYMTQKMEISKMDEIDI
;
A
#
# COMPACT_ATOMS: atom_id res chain seq x y z
N MET A 1 69.33 34.71 46.75
CA MET A 1 69.01 33.26 46.80
C MET A 1 67.55 32.99 47.19
N SER A 2 66.92 33.82 48.04
CA SER A 2 65.48 33.68 48.38
C SER A 2 64.53 34.16 47.25
N SER A 3 64.93 35.17 46.48
CA SER A 3 64.09 35.77 45.41
C SER A 3 63.89 34.88 44.17
N SER A 4 64.85 33.99 43.84
CA SER A 4 64.71 33.03 42.73
C SER A 4 63.75 31.90 43.08
N LEU A 5 63.80 31.38 44.31
CA LEU A 5 62.89 30.34 44.80
C LEU A 5 61.42 30.79 44.84
N ILE A 6 61.18 32.07 45.12
CA ILE A 6 59.82 32.65 45.10
C ILE A 6 59.31 32.75 43.65
N SER A 7 60.16 33.16 42.71
CA SER A 7 59.80 33.23 41.28
C SER A 7 59.49 31.84 40.70
N ASP A 8 60.29 30.83 41.02
CA ASP A 8 60.10 29.46 40.55
C ASP A 8 58.86 28.79 41.19
N GLY A 9 58.54 29.15 42.44
CA GLY A 9 57.32 28.73 43.12
C GLY A 9 56.04 29.34 42.52
N ILE A 10 56.09 30.63 42.16
CA ILE A 10 54.98 31.32 41.48
C ILE A 10 54.78 30.75 40.06
N LEU A 11 55.85 30.46 39.33
CA LEU A 11 55.77 29.88 38.00
C LEU A 11 55.16 28.47 38.03
N ASN A 12 55.59 27.61 38.96
CA ASN A 12 54.99 26.29 39.15
C ASN A 12 53.52 26.38 39.59
N PHE A 13 53.18 27.32 40.47
CA PHE A 13 51.78 27.56 40.86
C PHE A 13 50.93 28.02 39.67
N ALA A 14 51.45 28.91 38.81
CA ALA A 14 50.76 29.37 37.62
C ALA A 14 50.57 28.26 36.58
N ILE A 15 51.58 27.42 36.36
CA ILE A 15 51.50 26.24 35.47
C ILE A 15 50.49 25.23 36.02
N GLN A 16 50.54 24.96 37.32
CA GLN A 16 49.64 24.03 37.98
C GLN A 16 48.19 24.54 37.92
N TYR A 17 47.95 25.82 38.21
CA TYR A 17 46.64 26.46 38.09
C TYR A 17 46.10 26.40 36.64
N SER A 18 46.92 26.75 35.64
CA SER A 18 46.55 26.67 34.23
C SER A 18 46.22 25.24 33.79
N THR A 19 46.98 24.26 34.28
CA THR A 19 46.75 22.83 34.00
C THR A 19 45.46 22.32 34.68
N TYR A 20 45.18 22.74 35.92
CA TYR A 20 43.92 22.41 36.60
C TYR A 20 42.71 23.04 35.89
N THR A 21 42.78 24.32 35.52
CA THR A 21 41.72 24.99 34.77
C THR A 21 41.50 24.35 33.39
N GLY A 22 42.57 23.94 32.68
CA GLY A 22 42.49 23.19 31.43
C GLY A 22 41.86 21.81 31.59
N CYS A 23 42.22 21.07 32.65
CA CYS A 23 41.65 19.76 32.94
C CYS A 23 40.15 19.83 33.30
N ILE A 24 39.75 20.83 34.09
CA ILE A 24 38.34 21.05 34.46
C ILE A 24 37.51 21.45 33.23
N THR A 25 38.02 22.34 32.38
CA THR A 25 37.32 22.76 31.15
C THR A 25 37.20 21.63 30.13
N PHE A 26 38.23 20.78 29.98
CA PHE A 26 38.16 19.58 29.15
C PHE A 26 37.15 18.56 29.68
N SER A 27 37.17 18.29 30.99
CA SER A 27 36.24 17.36 31.64
C SER A 27 34.79 17.84 31.51
N PHE A 28 34.54 19.14 31.71
CA PHE A 28 33.23 19.75 31.50
C PHE A 28 32.80 19.67 30.03
N GLY A 29 33.71 19.87 29.09
CA GLY A 29 33.45 19.73 27.65
C GLY A 29 33.02 18.33 27.24
N VAL A 30 33.67 17.29 27.78
CA VAL A 30 33.29 15.89 27.55
C VAL A 30 31.88 15.62 28.09
N ILE A 31 31.59 16.06 29.32
CA ILE A 31 30.26 15.90 29.93
C ILE A 31 29.19 16.64 29.13
N ALA A 32 29.47 17.88 28.69
CA ALA A 32 28.57 18.65 27.85
C ALA A 32 28.31 17.96 26.50
N SER A 33 29.32 17.34 25.89
CA SER A 33 29.16 16.54 24.66
C SER A 33 28.28 15.31 24.89
N TYR A 34 28.46 14.57 25.99
CA TYR A 34 27.60 13.44 26.34
C TYR A 34 26.14 13.87 26.53
N ILE A 35 25.90 14.96 27.26
CA ILE A 35 24.55 15.51 27.46
C ILE A 35 23.94 15.94 26.13
N ASN A 36 24.71 16.60 25.26
CA ASN A 36 24.23 17.02 23.95
C ASN A 36 23.83 15.83 23.07
N ASN A 37 24.63 14.75 23.04
CA ASN A 37 24.28 13.53 22.31
C ASN A 37 22.97 12.91 22.82
N ILE A 38 22.81 12.80 24.14
CA ILE A 38 21.57 12.30 24.76
C ILE A 38 20.39 13.22 24.40
N LEU A 39 20.58 14.53 24.44
CA LEU A 39 19.55 15.51 24.09
C LEU A 39 19.14 15.36 22.62
N ILE A 40 20.09 15.19 21.69
CA ILE A 40 19.81 14.95 20.27
C ILE A 40 19.00 13.65 20.09
N TYR A 41 19.33 12.58 20.81
CA TYR A 41 18.55 11.34 20.77
C TYR A 41 17.13 11.53 21.32
N LEU A 42 16.98 12.25 22.43
CA LEU A 42 15.66 12.57 23.00
C LEU A 42 14.83 13.48 22.10
N PHE A 43 15.47 14.46 21.46
CA PHE A 43 14.83 15.34 20.48
C PHE A 43 14.38 14.54 19.26
N GLY A 44 15.24 13.64 18.74
CA GLY A 44 14.87 12.71 17.67
C GLY A 44 13.68 11.83 18.05
N PHE A 45 13.66 11.31 19.28
CA PHE A 45 12.55 10.52 19.80
C PHE A 45 11.26 11.36 19.90
N CYS A 46 11.35 12.60 20.39
CA CYS A 46 10.23 13.53 20.44
C CYS A 46 9.70 13.85 19.03
N CYS A 47 10.58 14.14 18.07
CA CYS A 47 10.21 14.37 16.67
C CYS A 47 9.57 13.13 16.04
N PHE A 48 10.05 11.92 16.36
CA PHE A 48 9.47 10.67 15.89
C PHE A 48 8.03 10.50 16.42
N PHE A 49 7.81 10.69 17.72
CA PHE A 49 6.47 10.66 18.31
C PHE A 49 5.56 11.78 17.78
N GLY A 50 6.11 12.97 17.58
CA GLY A 50 5.43 14.09 16.93
C GLY A 50 4.98 13.72 15.52
N THR A 51 5.82 13.03 14.76
CA THR A 51 5.51 12.54 13.40
C THR A 51 4.42 11.47 13.44
N ILE A 52 4.46 10.52 14.38
CA ILE A 52 3.36 9.54 14.56
C ILE A 52 2.04 10.24 14.89
N LYS A 53 2.09 11.27 15.74
CA LYS A 53 0.90 12.07 16.08
C LYS A 53 0.40 12.86 14.87
N PHE A 54 1.30 13.37 14.04
CA PHE A 54 0.97 14.01 12.78
C PHE A 54 0.29 13.04 11.80
N VAL A 55 0.76 11.79 11.69
CA VAL A 55 0.08 10.76 10.89
C VAL A 55 -1.34 10.48 11.41
N ARG A 56 -1.55 10.50 12.73
CA ARG A 56 -2.91 10.42 13.31
C ARG A 56 -3.78 11.64 12.95
N LEU A 57 -3.21 12.83 12.84
CA LEU A 57 -3.89 14.04 12.36
C LEU A 57 -4.25 13.93 10.86
N CYS A 58 -3.41 13.28 10.04
CA CYS A 58 -3.72 13.03 8.63
C CYS A 58 -4.96 12.13 8.42
N ARG A 59 -5.35 11.34 9.44
CA ARG A 59 -6.60 10.52 9.43
C ARG A 59 -7.87 11.37 9.32
N TYR A 60 -7.84 12.67 9.60
CA TYR A 60 -9.00 13.54 9.37
C TYR A 60 -9.35 13.69 7.88
N SER A 61 -8.41 13.41 6.97
CA SER A 61 -8.71 13.36 5.53
C SER A 61 -9.41 12.05 5.15
N GLN A 62 -10.56 12.15 4.49
CA GLN A 62 -11.37 10.98 4.11
C GLN A 62 -10.61 9.97 3.25
N ARG A 63 -9.71 10.43 2.38
CA ARG A 63 -8.90 9.58 1.50
C ARG A 63 -7.87 8.77 2.28
N LEU A 64 -7.16 9.38 3.24
CA LEU A 64 -6.17 8.67 4.06
C LEU A 64 -6.84 7.81 5.13
N SER A 65 -7.99 8.23 5.65
CA SER A 65 -8.77 7.42 6.59
C SER A 65 -9.20 6.08 5.98
N LEU A 66 -9.72 6.11 4.73
CA LEU A 66 -10.07 4.89 3.98
C LEU A 66 -8.86 3.94 3.83
N PHE A 67 -7.68 4.48 3.51
CA PHE A 67 -6.45 3.70 3.39
C PHE A 67 -6.00 3.08 4.72
N ILE A 68 -6.07 3.85 5.81
CA ILE A 68 -5.73 3.35 7.15
C ILE A 68 -6.69 2.24 7.59
N VAL A 69 -8.01 2.43 7.39
CA VAL A 69 -9.03 1.42 7.71
C VAL A 69 -8.83 0.16 6.86
N THR A 70 -8.49 0.33 5.58
CA THR A 70 -8.15 -0.79 4.68
C THR A 70 -6.98 -1.61 5.23
N ILE A 71 -5.88 -0.96 5.62
CA ILE A 71 -4.72 -1.66 6.20
C ILE A 71 -5.07 -2.33 7.52
N GLN A 72 -5.91 -1.70 8.34
CA GLN A 72 -6.36 -2.30 9.61
C GLN A 72 -7.21 -3.54 9.38
N ASN A 73 -8.09 -3.54 8.38
CA ASN A 73 -8.86 -4.70 7.98
C ASN A 73 -7.95 -5.81 7.43
N ALA A 74 -6.99 -5.44 6.58
CA ALA A 74 -6.01 -6.35 5.99
C ALA A 74 -4.95 -6.85 6.97
N ARG A 75 -4.90 -6.32 8.21
CA ARG A 75 -3.76 -6.50 9.12
C ARG A 75 -3.46 -7.97 9.38
N ASN A 76 -4.49 -8.79 9.58
CA ASN A 76 -4.29 -10.20 9.91
C ASN A 76 -3.70 -10.98 8.72
N GLU A 77 -4.19 -10.72 7.50
CA GLU A 77 -3.66 -11.31 6.27
C GLU A 77 -2.23 -10.82 5.99
N LEU A 78 -1.97 -9.52 6.19
CA LEU A 78 -0.65 -8.92 6.02
C LEU A 78 0.38 -9.46 7.02
N ILE A 79 0.00 -9.73 8.28
CA ILE A 79 0.90 -10.32 9.27
C ILE A 79 1.26 -11.76 8.87
N SER A 80 0.28 -12.56 8.44
CA SER A 80 0.52 -13.93 7.98
C SER A 80 1.43 -13.94 6.75
N PHE A 81 1.17 -13.08 5.77
CA PHE A 81 2.01 -12.90 4.59
C PHE A 81 3.43 -12.42 4.95
N SER A 82 3.55 -11.48 5.89
CA SER A 82 4.84 -10.94 6.34
C SER A 82 5.71 -12.02 7.00
N LEU A 83 5.11 -12.93 7.78
CA LEU A 83 5.84 -14.07 8.34
C LEU A 83 6.35 -15.02 7.24
N MET A 84 5.50 -15.36 6.26
CA MET A 84 5.94 -16.18 5.12
C MET A 84 7.05 -15.50 4.32
N PHE A 85 6.88 -14.20 4.02
CA PHE A 85 7.87 -13.40 3.33
C PHE A 85 9.20 -13.36 4.10
N SER A 86 9.16 -13.15 5.42
CA SER A 86 10.36 -13.06 6.25
C SER A 86 11.18 -14.36 6.21
N ILE A 87 10.52 -15.52 6.18
CA ILE A 87 11.22 -16.82 6.08
C ILE A 87 11.95 -16.94 4.74
N VAL A 88 11.26 -16.65 3.63
CA VAL A 88 11.84 -16.69 2.28
C VAL A 88 12.97 -15.67 2.15
N TYR A 89 12.74 -14.44 2.61
CA TYR A 89 13.72 -13.37 2.61
C TYR A 89 14.97 -13.78 3.40
N MET A 90 14.80 -14.33 4.60
CA MET A 90 15.93 -14.73 5.43
C MET A 90 16.71 -15.90 4.82
N ALA A 91 16.04 -16.83 4.13
CA ALA A 91 16.72 -17.88 3.36
C ALA A 91 17.62 -17.28 2.26
N PHE A 92 17.16 -16.26 1.55
CA PHE A 92 17.97 -15.53 0.57
C PHE A 92 19.10 -14.73 1.22
N VAL A 93 18.87 -14.10 2.38
CA VAL A 93 19.94 -13.43 3.14
C VAL A 93 21.05 -14.41 3.49
N CYS A 94 20.70 -15.60 4.01
CA CYS A 94 21.69 -16.64 4.32
C CYS A 94 22.41 -17.16 3.06
N LEU A 95 21.68 -17.36 1.96
CA LEU A 95 22.25 -17.78 0.69
C LEU A 95 23.29 -16.77 0.18
N PHE A 96 22.92 -15.49 0.10
CA PHE A 96 23.80 -14.42 -0.37
C PHE A 96 24.98 -14.19 0.56
N TYR A 97 24.76 -14.25 1.88
CA TYR A 97 25.84 -14.18 2.85
C TYR A 97 26.86 -15.29 2.57
N LEU A 98 26.44 -16.55 2.46
CA LEU A 98 27.37 -17.66 2.20
C LEU A 98 28.07 -17.55 0.83
N LEU A 99 27.38 -17.06 -0.19
CA LEU A 99 27.92 -16.96 -1.55
C LEU A 99 28.93 -15.80 -1.69
N PHE A 100 28.70 -14.69 -0.99
CA PHE A 100 29.42 -13.43 -1.22
C PHE A 100 30.21 -12.89 -0.02
N VAL A 101 30.15 -13.52 1.16
CA VAL A 101 30.91 -13.07 2.36
C VAL A 101 32.41 -12.91 2.10
N SER A 102 32.99 -13.74 1.22
CA SER A 102 34.43 -13.67 0.90
C SER A 102 34.77 -12.64 -0.18
N LYS A 103 33.77 -12.04 -0.84
CA LYS A 103 33.95 -11.28 -2.10
C LYS A 103 33.46 -9.83 -1.99
N LEU A 104 32.44 -9.58 -1.18
CA LEU A 104 31.82 -8.26 -1.02
C LEU A 104 31.86 -7.83 0.44
N GLU A 105 32.34 -6.62 0.70
CA GLU A 105 32.30 -6.01 2.02
C GLU A 105 30.85 -5.78 2.49
N SER A 106 29.94 -5.51 1.54
CA SER A 106 28.48 -5.42 1.75
C SER A 106 27.87 -6.71 2.33
N CYS A 107 28.59 -7.84 2.27
CA CYS A 107 28.20 -9.12 2.85
C CYS A 107 29.01 -9.51 4.10
N SER A 108 29.72 -8.58 4.74
CA SER A 108 30.58 -8.87 5.89
C SER A 108 29.82 -9.45 7.09
N SER A 109 28.59 -9.01 7.32
CA SER A 109 27.70 -9.55 8.35
C SER A 109 26.35 -9.95 7.77
N LEU A 110 25.59 -10.79 8.50
CA LEU A 110 24.22 -11.11 8.14
C LEU A 110 23.32 -9.87 8.05
N LEU A 111 23.52 -8.89 8.95
CA LEU A 111 22.76 -7.64 8.94
C LEU A 111 23.14 -6.77 7.73
N ALA A 112 24.43 -6.66 7.41
CA ALA A 112 24.90 -5.96 6.21
C ALA A 112 24.38 -6.62 4.93
N SER A 113 24.37 -7.95 4.88
CA SER A 113 23.78 -8.71 3.77
C SER A 113 22.27 -8.43 3.67
N ALA A 114 21.55 -8.46 4.79
CA ALA A 114 20.13 -8.12 4.79
C ALA A 114 19.86 -6.69 4.29
N GLN A 115 20.73 -5.72 4.62
CA GLN A 115 20.64 -4.36 4.08
C GLN A 115 20.90 -4.34 2.57
N MET A 116 21.93 -5.05 2.10
CA MET A 116 22.27 -5.17 0.68
C MET A 116 21.10 -5.76 -0.13
N LEU A 117 20.45 -6.84 0.35
CA LEU A 117 19.27 -7.40 -0.31
C LEU A 117 18.08 -6.41 -0.32
N PHE A 118 17.96 -5.55 0.69
CA PHE A 118 16.94 -4.50 0.72
C PHE A 118 17.22 -3.42 -0.34
N GLU A 119 18.49 -3.02 -0.49
CA GLU A 119 18.94 -2.11 -1.55
C GLU A 119 18.74 -2.71 -2.95
N MET A 120 18.94 -4.02 -3.10
CA MET A 120 18.61 -4.75 -4.33
C MET A 120 17.11 -4.74 -4.63
N THR A 121 16.27 -4.93 -3.60
CA THR A 121 14.80 -4.89 -3.75
C THR A 121 14.32 -3.50 -4.21
N LEU A 122 14.97 -2.44 -3.71
CA LEU A 122 14.72 -1.07 -4.15
C LEU A 122 15.36 -0.72 -5.51
N MET A 123 16.05 -1.66 -6.16
CA MET A 123 16.86 -1.46 -7.37
C MET A 123 17.92 -0.35 -7.25
N LYS A 124 18.39 -0.06 -6.03
CA LYS A 124 19.42 0.96 -5.78
C LYS A 124 20.84 0.37 -5.78
N PHE A 125 20.94 -0.95 -5.83
CA PHE A 125 22.21 -1.68 -5.76
C PHE A 125 22.89 -1.81 -7.14
N ASN A 126 24.23 -1.72 -7.17
CA ASN A 126 25.02 -1.84 -8.39
C ASN A 126 25.22 -3.31 -8.78
N ALA A 127 24.44 -3.79 -9.77
CA ALA A 127 24.51 -5.18 -10.25
C ALA A 127 25.92 -5.60 -10.75
N TYR A 128 26.78 -4.65 -11.12
CA TYR A 128 28.15 -4.95 -11.55
C TYR A 128 28.99 -5.59 -10.44
N GLU A 129 28.75 -5.23 -9.18
CA GLU A 129 29.51 -5.78 -8.04
C GLU A 129 29.23 -7.27 -7.82
N ILE A 130 27.99 -7.71 -8.03
CA ILE A 130 27.61 -9.13 -7.96
C ILE A 130 28.20 -9.91 -9.13
N SER A 131 28.16 -9.34 -10.34
CA SER A 131 28.74 -9.98 -11.54
C SER A 131 30.26 -10.10 -11.44
N GLY A 132 30.94 -9.15 -10.78
CA GLY A 132 32.37 -9.19 -10.54
C GLY A 132 32.79 -10.22 -9.49
N ALA A 133 31.91 -10.52 -8.53
CA ALA A 133 32.18 -11.52 -7.49
C ALA A 133 32.03 -12.96 -8.00
N ALA A 134 31.00 -13.23 -8.80
CA ALA A 134 30.77 -14.54 -9.41
C ALA A 134 30.09 -14.40 -10.78
N ALA A 135 30.81 -14.72 -11.85
CA ALA A 135 30.37 -14.45 -13.23
C ALA A 135 29.07 -15.19 -13.65
N PHE A 136 28.80 -16.37 -13.10
CA PHE A 136 27.62 -17.16 -13.47
C PHE A 136 26.58 -17.22 -12.33
N LEU A 137 27.00 -17.67 -11.15
CA LEU A 137 26.09 -17.90 -10.03
C LEU A 137 25.51 -16.59 -9.48
N GLY A 138 26.24 -15.48 -9.58
CA GLY A 138 25.78 -14.19 -9.05
C GLY A 138 24.59 -13.60 -9.80
N PRO A 139 24.69 -13.37 -11.12
CA PRO A 139 23.56 -12.89 -11.92
C PRO A 139 22.35 -13.83 -11.86
N PHE A 140 22.57 -15.15 -11.80
CA PHE A 140 21.50 -16.13 -11.66
C PHE A 140 20.76 -15.99 -10.32
N CYS A 141 21.47 -16.00 -9.19
CA CYS A 141 20.86 -15.82 -7.87
C CYS A 141 20.21 -14.44 -7.71
N PHE A 142 20.82 -13.38 -8.27
CA PHE A 142 20.25 -12.03 -8.29
C PHE A 142 18.94 -11.97 -9.08
N SER A 143 18.92 -12.54 -10.29
CA SER A 143 17.70 -12.56 -11.12
C SER A 143 16.58 -13.35 -10.44
N LEU A 144 16.90 -14.52 -9.87
CA LEU A 144 15.94 -15.35 -9.15
C LEU A 144 15.40 -14.63 -7.90
N PHE A 145 16.25 -13.93 -7.15
CA PHE A 145 15.85 -13.13 -6.00
C PHE A 145 14.89 -12.01 -6.40
N ILE A 146 15.23 -11.21 -7.43
CA ILE A 146 14.37 -10.14 -7.94
C ILE A 146 13.03 -10.72 -8.43
N PHE A 147 13.05 -11.84 -9.17
CA PHE A 147 11.84 -12.48 -9.66
C PHE A 147 10.91 -12.89 -8.51
N ILE A 148 11.43 -13.59 -7.51
CA ILE A 148 10.63 -14.07 -6.39
C ILE A 148 10.17 -12.91 -5.48
N VAL A 149 11.08 -12.06 -5.03
CA VAL A 149 10.77 -11.04 -4.03
C VAL A 149 10.04 -9.84 -4.64
N VAL A 150 10.50 -9.34 -5.79
CA VAL A 150 9.87 -8.16 -6.40
C VAL A 150 8.60 -8.57 -7.12
N PHE A 151 8.62 -9.57 -8.01
CA PHE A 151 7.41 -9.88 -8.78
C PHE A 151 6.41 -10.69 -7.98
N ILE A 152 6.79 -11.82 -7.38
CA ILE A 152 5.82 -12.68 -6.70
C ILE A 152 5.37 -12.06 -5.38
N CYS A 153 6.31 -11.71 -4.49
CA CYS A 153 5.94 -11.21 -3.16
C CYS A 153 5.25 -9.83 -3.23
N MET A 154 5.74 -8.87 -4.03
CA MET A 154 5.02 -7.58 -4.13
C MET A 154 3.65 -7.74 -4.78
N SER A 155 3.49 -8.59 -5.80
CA SER A 155 2.17 -8.81 -6.42
C SER A 155 1.18 -9.40 -5.42
N MET A 156 1.62 -10.33 -4.57
CA MET A 156 0.79 -10.89 -3.51
C MET A 156 0.43 -9.83 -2.46
N PHE A 157 1.41 -9.03 -2.03
CA PHE A 157 1.19 -7.91 -1.11
C PHE A 157 0.16 -6.91 -1.65
N LEU A 158 0.30 -6.51 -2.92
CA LEU A 158 -0.64 -5.63 -3.61
C LEU A 158 -2.02 -6.24 -3.73
N THR A 159 -2.10 -7.55 -3.97
CA THR A 159 -3.39 -8.28 -4.07
C THR A 159 -4.12 -8.25 -2.74
N ILE A 160 -3.45 -8.55 -1.62
CA ILE A 160 -4.03 -8.50 -0.27
C ILE A 160 -4.58 -7.10 0.03
N ILE A 161 -3.79 -6.06 -0.28
CA ILE A 161 -4.22 -4.67 -0.07
C ILE A 161 -5.41 -4.32 -0.96
N ALA A 162 -5.37 -4.69 -2.25
CA ALA A 162 -6.43 -4.36 -3.20
C ALA A 162 -7.76 -5.05 -2.83
N ASP A 163 -7.71 -6.29 -2.36
CA ASP A 163 -8.90 -7.02 -1.93
C ASP A 163 -9.52 -6.40 -0.67
N ASN A 164 -8.69 -6.15 0.34
CA ASN A 164 -9.13 -5.48 1.56
C ASN A 164 -9.59 -4.04 1.31
N PHE A 165 -9.04 -3.34 0.31
CA PHE A 165 -9.49 -2.00 -0.08
C PHE A 165 -10.90 -2.03 -0.64
N ARG A 166 -11.21 -3.04 -1.47
CA ARG A 166 -12.57 -3.26 -1.99
C ARG A 166 -13.55 -3.56 -0.86
N CYS A 167 -13.15 -4.39 0.11
CA CYS A 167 -13.96 -4.69 1.28
C CYS A 167 -14.23 -3.44 2.15
N ALA A 168 -13.18 -2.66 2.48
CA ALA A 168 -13.31 -1.44 3.28
C ALA A 168 -14.17 -0.37 2.57
N ARG A 169 -14.06 -0.25 1.24
CA ARG A 169 -14.90 0.65 0.45
C ARG A 169 -16.36 0.21 0.42
N LYS A 170 -16.63 -1.10 0.35
CA LYS A 170 -18.01 -1.65 0.41
C LYS A 170 -18.67 -1.33 1.75
N ASN A 171 -17.96 -1.54 2.86
CA ASN A 171 -18.49 -1.27 4.20
C ASN A 171 -18.86 0.21 4.40
N ILE A 172 -18.02 1.15 3.92
CA ILE A 172 -18.32 2.59 4.02
C ILE A 172 -19.49 3.01 3.10
N ASN A 173 -19.65 2.35 1.95
CA ASN A 173 -20.79 2.61 1.07
C ASN A 173 -22.09 2.07 1.68
N ASN A 174 -22.05 0.89 2.32
CA ASN A 174 -23.20 0.33 3.02
C ASN A 174 -23.65 1.24 4.18
N ASP A 175 -22.73 1.71 5.03
CA ASP A 175 -23.07 2.66 6.11
C ASP A 175 -23.76 3.92 5.56
N LYS A 176 -23.30 4.44 4.41
CA LYS A 176 -23.97 5.56 3.76
C LYS A 176 -25.35 5.18 3.23
N GLN A 177 -25.45 4.04 2.55
CA GLN A 177 -26.71 3.53 2.00
C GLN A 177 -27.74 3.19 3.07
N GLU A 178 -27.35 2.89 4.31
CA GLU A 178 -28.27 2.74 5.44
C GLU A 178 -28.61 4.11 6.07
N ILE A 179 -27.67 5.05 6.14
CA ILE A 179 -27.95 6.38 6.70
C ILE A 179 -28.83 7.24 5.78
N PHE A 180 -28.73 7.08 4.46
CA PHE A 180 -29.59 7.76 3.48
C PHE A 180 -31.09 7.52 3.71
N PRO A 181 -31.60 6.28 3.82
CA PRO A 181 -33.00 6.00 4.09
C PRO A 181 -33.40 6.48 5.48
N PHE A 182 -32.57 6.29 6.52
CA PHE A 182 -32.87 6.82 7.86
C PHE A 182 -32.98 8.36 7.91
N MET A 183 -32.14 9.08 7.15
CA MET A 183 -32.22 10.54 7.04
C MET A 183 -33.41 10.99 6.18
N LEU A 184 -33.71 10.26 5.11
CA LEU A 184 -34.87 10.51 4.24
C LEU A 184 -36.17 10.25 4.99
N GLU A 185 -36.27 9.18 5.76
CA GLU A 185 -37.43 8.81 6.56
C GLU A 185 -37.76 9.89 7.59
N ARG A 186 -36.73 10.42 8.27
CA ARG A 186 -36.88 11.54 9.23
C ARG A 186 -37.25 12.86 8.55
N PHE A 187 -36.70 13.11 7.37
CA PHE A 187 -37.02 14.30 6.58
C PHE A 187 -38.45 14.23 6.03
N GLN A 188 -38.86 13.06 5.52
CA GLN A 188 -40.21 12.75 5.05
C GLN A 188 -41.25 12.90 6.16
N HIS A 189 -40.93 12.44 7.38
CA HIS A 189 -41.78 12.62 8.54
C HIS A 189 -41.96 14.09 8.93
N TRP A 190 -40.92 14.91 8.77
CA TRP A 190 -40.97 16.34 9.06
C TRP A 190 -41.73 17.14 7.99
N ILE A 191 -41.78 16.66 6.74
CA ILE A 191 -42.51 17.31 5.63
C ILE A 191 -43.95 16.82 5.44
N GLY A 192 -44.44 15.88 6.26
CA GLY A 192 -45.86 15.51 6.28
C GLY A 192 -46.41 14.91 4.98
N TRP A 193 -45.55 14.30 4.15
CA TRP A 193 -45.96 13.59 2.94
C TRP A 193 -45.96 12.09 3.21
N THR A 194 -47.13 11.50 3.43
CA THR A 194 -47.31 10.04 3.34
C THR A 194 -47.74 9.67 1.93
N LYS A 195 -46.86 8.97 1.20
CA LYS A 195 -47.26 7.85 0.35
C LYS A 195 -46.06 6.95 -0.03
N ALA A 196 -46.25 5.66 0.28
CA ALA A 196 -45.72 4.44 -0.32
C ALA A 196 -44.19 4.27 -0.45
N THR A 197 -43.68 3.41 0.44
CA THR A 197 -42.65 2.37 0.23
C THR A 197 -41.90 2.42 -1.12
N GLU A 198 -40.67 2.93 -1.09
CA GLU A 198 -39.66 2.81 -2.15
C GLU A 198 -38.37 2.19 -1.57
N GLU A 199 -38.48 1.07 -0.87
CA GLU A 199 -37.31 0.34 -0.34
C GLU A 199 -37.25 -1.15 -0.71
N ASP A 200 -38.19 -1.63 -1.54
CA ASP A 200 -38.01 -2.89 -2.28
C ASP A 200 -37.14 -2.71 -3.56
N ASP A 201 -36.59 -1.50 -3.76
CA ASP A 201 -36.06 -1.03 -5.05
C ASP A 201 -34.54 -1.21 -5.22
N TYR A 202 -33.82 -1.68 -4.19
CA TYR A 202 -32.37 -1.90 -4.25
C TYR A 202 -31.98 -3.36 -4.46
N GLU A 203 -32.74 -4.32 -3.92
CA GLU A 203 -32.50 -5.75 -4.13
C GLU A 203 -32.99 -6.21 -5.52
N ALA A 204 -34.04 -5.58 -6.04
CA ALA A 204 -34.52 -5.80 -7.42
C ALA A 204 -33.54 -5.27 -8.49
N ARG A 205 -32.83 -4.17 -8.24
CA ARG A 205 -31.87 -3.58 -9.20
C ARG A 205 -30.57 -4.37 -9.35
N ASP A 206 -30.09 -5.04 -8.29
CA ASP A 206 -28.81 -5.77 -8.33
C ASP A 206 -28.94 -7.17 -8.99
N VAL A 207 -30.12 -7.80 -8.90
CA VAL A 207 -30.44 -9.07 -9.61
C VAL A 207 -30.67 -8.82 -11.11
N VAL A 208 -31.32 -7.71 -11.47
CA VAL A 208 -31.52 -7.30 -12.88
C VAL A 208 -30.18 -7.00 -13.56
N MET A 209 -29.29 -6.22 -12.94
CA MET A 209 -27.95 -5.91 -13.48
C MET A 209 -27.09 -7.16 -13.74
N ARG A 210 -27.19 -8.20 -12.89
CA ARG A 210 -26.41 -9.44 -13.06
C ARG A 210 -26.95 -10.35 -14.17
N SER A 211 -28.24 -10.28 -14.48
CA SER A 211 -28.86 -11.03 -15.59
C SER A 211 -28.71 -10.33 -16.94
N GLU A 212 -28.57 -9.01 -16.94
CA GLU A 212 -28.59 -8.17 -18.15
C GLU A 212 -27.32 -8.26 -19.02
N TYR A 213 -26.18 -8.69 -18.46
CA TYR A 213 -24.94 -8.88 -19.24
C TYR A 213 -24.80 -10.26 -19.89
N PHE A 214 -25.61 -11.26 -19.49
CA PHE A 214 -25.44 -12.64 -19.96
C PHE A 214 -26.48 -13.11 -20.99
N HIS A 215 -27.56 -12.35 -21.22
CA HIS A 215 -28.62 -12.73 -22.18
C HIS A 215 -28.72 -11.98 -23.53
N PRO A 216 -27.98 -10.91 -23.87
CA PRO A 216 -28.21 -10.24 -25.16
C PRO A 216 -27.85 -11.05 -26.41
N ILE A 217 -26.98 -12.07 -26.29
CA ILE A 217 -26.43 -12.79 -27.45
C ILE A 217 -27.35 -13.94 -27.91
N GLU A 218 -28.16 -14.52 -27.01
CA GLU A 218 -28.97 -15.70 -27.32
C GLU A 218 -30.34 -15.38 -27.94
N ARG A 219 -30.83 -14.14 -27.81
CA ARG A 219 -32.19 -13.74 -28.22
C ARG A 219 -32.30 -13.19 -29.64
N PHE A 220 -31.16 -13.07 -30.33
CA PHE A 220 -31.08 -12.57 -31.70
C PHE A 220 -31.82 -13.45 -32.75
N PRO A 221 -31.78 -14.80 -32.70
CA PRO A 221 -32.48 -15.62 -33.69
C PRO A 221 -34.02 -15.54 -33.59
N GLU A 222 -34.58 -15.48 -32.38
CA GLU A 222 -36.05 -15.38 -32.19
C GLU A 222 -36.66 -14.12 -32.81
N ARG A 223 -35.94 -12.99 -32.75
CA ARG A 223 -36.40 -11.72 -33.32
C ARG A 223 -36.37 -11.72 -34.85
N ILE A 224 -35.48 -12.51 -35.45
CA ILE A 224 -35.41 -12.65 -36.91
C ILE A 224 -36.58 -13.50 -37.42
N ASP A 225 -36.94 -14.56 -36.69
CA ASP A 225 -38.08 -15.42 -37.03
C ASP A 225 -39.40 -14.65 -36.89
N GLU A 226 -39.53 -13.81 -35.87
CA GLU A 226 -40.69 -12.94 -35.66
C GLU A 226 -40.87 -11.90 -36.79
N LEU A 227 -39.77 -11.34 -37.29
CA LEU A 227 -39.80 -10.43 -38.44
C LEU A 227 -40.15 -11.15 -39.75
N LEU A 228 -39.66 -12.37 -39.96
CA LEU A 228 -39.98 -13.16 -41.14
C LEU A 228 -41.46 -13.53 -41.20
N ASP A 229 -42.06 -13.84 -40.06
CA ASP A 229 -43.48 -14.17 -40.00
C ASP A 229 -44.39 -12.97 -40.29
N VAL A 230 -44.01 -11.78 -39.80
CA VAL A 230 -44.73 -10.53 -40.11
C VAL A 230 -44.62 -10.18 -41.59
N ILE A 231 -43.44 -10.31 -42.19
CA ILE A 231 -43.23 -10.06 -43.63
C ILE A 231 -44.07 -11.04 -44.47
N ASN A 232 -44.07 -12.33 -44.12
CA ASN A 232 -44.85 -13.34 -44.84
C ASN A 232 -46.35 -13.09 -44.74
N ARG A 233 -46.83 -12.65 -43.56
CA ARG A 233 -48.23 -12.31 -43.33
C ARG A 233 -48.68 -11.09 -44.15
N ILE A 234 -47.83 -10.07 -44.28
CA ILE A 234 -48.10 -8.89 -45.12
C ILE A 234 -48.13 -9.28 -46.60
N TYR A 235 -47.17 -10.10 -47.06
CA TYR A 235 -47.14 -10.60 -48.43
C TYR A 235 -48.41 -11.39 -48.78
N MET A 236 -48.87 -12.28 -47.90
CA MET A 236 -50.10 -13.06 -48.11
C MET A 236 -51.36 -12.21 -48.08
N THR A 237 -51.39 -11.17 -47.25
CA THR A 237 -52.51 -10.22 -47.19
C THR A 237 -52.62 -9.43 -48.49
N GLN A 238 -51.49 -8.89 -48.98
CA GLN A 238 -51.46 -8.18 -50.26
C GLN A 238 -51.83 -9.09 -51.43
N LYS A 239 -51.36 -10.34 -51.44
CA LYS A 239 -51.72 -11.33 -52.47
C LYS A 239 -53.22 -11.66 -52.50
N MET A 240 -53.88 -11.70 -51.33
CA MET A 240 -55.33 -11.90 -51.26
C MET A 240 -56.12 -10.66 -51.73
N GLU A 241 -55.62 -9.45 -51.49
CA GLU A 241 -56.26 -8.23 -52.01
C GLU A 241 -56.12 -8.12 -53.53
N ILE A 242 -54.96 -8.47 -54.08
CA ILE A 242 -54.74 -8.48 -55.54
C ILE A 242 -55.61 -9.55 -56.21
N SER A 243 -55.73 -10.75 -55.62
CA SER A 243 -56.59 -11.82 -56.14
C SER A 243 -58.09 -11.49 -56.09
N LYS A 244 -58.53 -10.60 -55.18
CA LYS A 244 -59.91 -10.12 -55.13
C LYS A 244 -60.22 -9.04 -56.15
N MET A 245 -59.21 -8.29 -56.62
CA MET A 245 -59.41 -7.31 -57.70
C MET A 245 -59.51 -7.98 -59.07
N ASP A 246 -58.83 -9.12 -59.29
CA ASP A 246 -58.94 -9.87 -60.55
C ASP A 246 -60.28 -10.63 -60.69
N GLU A 247 -61.04 -10.83 -59.61
CA GLU A 247 -62.35 -11.53 -59.62
C GLU A 247 -63.55 -10.58 -59.81
N ILE A 248 -63.32 -9.26 -59.94
CA ILE A 248 -64.36 -8.23 -60.06
C ILE A 248 -64.48 -7.68 -61.50
N ASP A 249 -63.56 -7.99 -62.40
CA ASP A 249 -63.60 -7.58 -63.82
C ASP A 249 -64.00 -8.74 -64.79
N ILE A 250 -64.96 -9.60 -64.39
CA ILE A 250 -65.69 -10.52 -65.30
C ILE A 250 -67.21 -10.36 -65.13
#